data_AF-A0A847JXX3-F1
#
_entry.id   AF-A0A847JXX3-F1
#
_cell.length_a   1.000
_cell.length_b   1.000
_cell.length_c   1.000
_cell.angle_alpha   90.00
_cell.angle_beta   90.00
_cell.angle_gamma   90.00
#
_symmetry.space_group_name_H-M   'P 1'
#
loop_
_entity.id
_entity.type
_entity.pdbx_description
1 polymer ?
#
loop_
_entity_poly.entity_id
_entity_poly.type
_entity_poly.pdbx_seq_one_letter_code
_entity_poly.pdbx_strand_id
1 'polypeptide(L)'
;MTVRGAAAAILAAIVVATPARASKVCLTGTSYQLRWGEQEGPQDLVTPWPPQWTSGPYCFKMDTEIGVSVVADPGENIKRWKLTGARLFSFYALDYLWTVGEGPWKEPGQTQALGDLPPWIDVVWLEGDVVIEMALPPPPPGGEDSAGVGGMAVTDSFSECSSIYVVLDQPKPPMANAWTGVLGYSCFWAMGEDTAAGANRALTDALWTNGTYNGGEEAYTTDETDSGETFHLKSFLNHPNCPWGQCNDFADFLICLSTSVGASDMRAQRSNAMVGPLYITNYLSPAGKPGGSFPWAYHQFALLSSNVWDGCINLYGYGVPKDWARDSTYQSQLVKHYNPSGTWLPTPSGGFTPLVTTNPPP
;
A
#
# COMPACT_ATOMS: atom_id res chain seq x y z
N MET A 1 18.38 -15.66 -79.52
CA MET A 1 17.59 -14.53 -78.99
C MET A 1 16.77 -15.08 -77.82
N THR A 2 17.30 -14.99 -76.61
CA THR A 2 16.63 -15.44 -75.39
C THR A 2 17.16 -14.55 -74.27
N VAL A 3 16.36 -13.56 -73.89
CA VAL A 3 16.71 -12.56 -72.87
C VAL A 3 16.46 -13.17 -71.50
N ARG A 4 17.50 -13.27 -70.68
CA ARG A 4 17.42 -13.55 -69.24
C ARG A 4 17.03 -12.25 -68.53
N GLY A 5 15.82 -12.20 -67.96
CA GLY A 5 15.42 -11.17 -67.00
C GLY A 5 15.45 -11.77 -65.60
N ALA A 6 16.47 -11.41 -64.81
CA ALA A 6 16.52 -11.70 -63.38
C ALA A 6 15.80 -10.56 -62.65
N ALA A 7 14.61 -10.84 -62.12
CA ALA A 7 13.94 -9.97 -61.17
C ALA A 7 14.57 -10.22 -59.79
N ALA A 8 15.39 -9.28 -59.32
CA ALA A 8 15.84 -9.25 -57.93
C ALA A 8 14.68 -8.75 -57.06
N ALA A 9 14.01 -9.69 -56.37
CA ALA A 9 13.08 -9.36 -55.31
C ALA A 9 13.89 -8.82 -54.12
N ILE A 10 13.82 -7.51 -53.89
CA ILE A 10 14.28 -6.91 -52.64
C ILE A 10 13.29 -7.35 -51.56
N LEU A 11 13.61 -8.43 -50.86
CA LEU A 11 12.98 -8.74 -49.57
C LEU A 11 13.44 -7.65 -48.59
N ALA A 12 12.59 -6.64 -48.38
CA ALA A 12 12.69 -5.81 -47.20
C ALA A 12 12.39 -6.71 -46.00
N ALA A 13 13.44 -7.19 -45.34
CA ALA A 13 13.32 -7.77 -44.02
C ALA A 13 12.82 -6.67 -43.08
N ILE A 14 11.50 -6.61 -42.86
CA ILE A 14 10.95 -5.97 -41.68
C ILE A 14 11.36 -6.89 -40.52
N VAL A 15 12.58 -6.67 -40.04
CA VAL A 15 12.98 -7.15 -38.73
C VAL A 15 12.10 -6.36 -37.77
N VAL A 16 10.96 -6.94 -37.38
CA VAL A 16 10.26 -6.54 -36.16
C VAL A 16 11.18 -6.98 -35.03
N ALA A 17 12.27 -6.25 -34.83
CA ALA A 17 12.95 -6.28 -33.56
C ALA A 17 11.88 -5.82 -32.58
N THR A 18 11.41 -6.71 -31.71
CA THR A 18 10.79 -6.28 -30.47
C THR A 18 11.78 -5.30 -29.86
N PRO A 19 11.48 -3.98 -29.86
CA PRO A 19 12.42 -3.05 -29.27
C PRO A 19 12.54 -3.52 -27.83
N ALA A 20 13.78 -3.80 -27.39
CA ALA A 20 14.04 -3.85 -25.97
C ALA A 20 13.37 -2.59 -25.39
N ARG A 21 12.53 -2.74 -24.36
CA ARG A 21 11.84 -1.63 -23.69
C ARG A 21 12.92 -0.75 -23.07
N ALA A 22 13.39 0.23 -23.83
CA ALA A 22 14.64 0.94 -23.58
C ALA A 22 14.38 2.31 -22.91
N SER A 23 13.26 2.96 -23.25
CA SER A 23 12.84 4.19 -22.59
C SER A 23 12.08 3.92 -21.28
N LYS A 24 12.29 4.77 -20.25
CA LYS A 24 11.59 4.69 -18.97
C LYS A 24 10.51 5.75 -18.86
N VAL A 25 9.25 5.30 -18.77
CA VAL A 25 8.13 6.15 -18.34
C VAL A 25 8.12 6.20 -16.81
N CYS A 26 8.06 7.40 -16.26
CA CYS A 26 8.20 7.67 -14.83
C CYS A 26 7.01 8.50 -14.34
N LEU A 27 6.40 8.11 -13.23
CA LEU A 27 5.47 8.99 -12.53
C LEU A 27 6.25 10.02 -11.69
N THR A 28 5.75 11.25 -11.69
CA THR A 28 6.31 12.35 -10.91
C THR A 28 5.30 12.82 -9.86
N GLY A 29 5.80 13.37 -8.76
CA GLY A 29 5.03 13.78 -7.60
C GLY A 29 5.76 13.39 -6.33
N THR A 30 5.30 13.84 -5.16
CA THR A 30 5.86 13.39 -3.89
C THR A 30 5.27 12.03 -3.52
N SER A 31 5.93 10.96 -3.94
CA SER A 31 5.58 9.58 -3.57
C SER A 31 6.28 9.13 -2.29
N TYR A 32 5.66 8.21 -1.56
CA TYR A 32 6.24 7.54 -0.41
C TYR A 32 6.89 6.20 -0.80
N GLN A 33 7.95 5.83 -0.08
CA GLN A 33 8.63 4.55 -0.30
C GLN A 33 7.74 3.39 0.16
N LEU A 34 7.73 2.32 -0.64
CA LEU A 34 6.99 1.11 -0.38
C LEU A 34 7.92 -0.07 -0.16
N ARG A 35 7.36 -1.16 0.38
CA ARG A 35 8.01 -2.47 0.50
C ARG A 35 7.17 -3.57 -0.11
N TRP A 36 7.81 -4.55 -0.75
CA TRP A 36 7.10 -5.75 -1.19
C TRP A 36 6.69 -6.61 0.01
N GLY A 37 7.50 -6.61 1.08
CA GLY A 37 7.29 -7.47 2.24
C GLY A 37 7.76 -8.91 1.99
N GLU A 38 8.64 -9.11 1.00
CA GLU A 38 9.25 -10.41 0.70
C GLU A 38 10.45 -10.71 1.59
N GLN A 39 11.26 -9.71 1.95
CA GLN A 39 12.47 -9.84 2.77
C GLN A 39 12.61 -8.64 3.75
N GLU A 40 13.60 -8.67 4.65
CA GLU A 40 13.94 -7.48 5.45
C GLU A 40 15.14 -6.74 4.88
N GLY A 41 15.06 -5.41 4.79
CA GLY A 41 16.20 -4.55 4.45
C GLY A 41 16.01 -3.75 3.18
N PRO A 42 17.08 -3.08 2.69
CA PRO A 42 17.02 -2.21 1.51
C PRO A 42 16.56 -2.92 0.23
N GLN A 43 16.78 -4.22 0.11
CA GLN A 43 16.39 -5.04 -1.03
C GLN A 43 14.88 -5.34 -1.09
N ASP A 44 14.15 -5.13 0.00
CA ASP A 44 12.70 -5.29 0.07
C ASP A 44 11.95 -3.98 -0.22
N LEU A 45 12.67 -2.86 -0.28
CA LEU A 45 12.09 -1.62 -0.76
C LEU A 45 11.63 -1.85 -2.20
N VAL A 46 10.35 -1.62 -2.45
CA VAL A 46 9.92 -1.29 -3.80
C VAL A 46 10.77 -0.09 -4.18
N THR A 47 11.48 -0.18 -5.29
CA THR A 47 12.32 0.90 -5.79
C THR A 47 11.52 1.75 -6.77
N PRO A 48 10.77 2.77 -6.32
CA PRO A 48 10.42 3.90 -7.18
C PRO A 48 11.53 4.97 -7.09
N TRP A 49 12.80 4.60 -6.81
CA TRP A 49 13.89 5.57 -6.70
C TRP A 49 15.26 5.10 -7.24
N PRO A 50 15.87 5.84 -8.21
CA PRO A 50 15.26 6.95 -8.94
C PRO A 50 13.99 6.45 -9.66
N PRO A 51 13.06 7.32 -10.09
CA PRO A 51 11.78 6.89 -10.64
C PRO A 51 12.07 5.98 -11.82
N GLN A 52 11.82 4.71 -11.65
CA GLN A 52 11.94 3.73 -12.70
C GLN A 52 10.66 2.93 -12.58
N TRP A 53 10.08 2.58 -13.73
CA TRP A 53 8.98 1.63 -13.89
C TRP A 53 7.57 2.17 -13.62
N THR A 54 6.79 2.34 -14.68
CA THR A 54 5.32 2.25 -14.63
C THR A 54 4.82 0.82 -14.34
N SER A 55 5.72 -0.14 -14.08
CA SER A 55 5.39 -1.48 -13.62
C SER A 55 5.68 -1.59 -12.12
N GLY A 56 4.84 -0.99 -11.29
CA GLY A 56 4.99 -1.08 -9.84
C GLY A 56 3.89 -0.32 -9.10
N PRO A 57 3.60 -0.70 -7.85
CA PRO A 57 2.71 0.07 -7.02
C PRO A 57 3.35 1.40 -6.64
N TYR A 58 2.54 2.45 -6.59
CA TYR A 58 2.93 3.76 -6.10
C TYR A 58 2.11 4.12 -4.88
N CYS A 59 2.65 5.00 -4.02
CA CYS A 59 1.91 5.55 -2.89
C CYS A 59 2.11 7.06 -2.85
N PHE A 60 1.01 7.79 -2.87
CA PHE A 60 1.00 9.26 -2.86
C PHE A 60 0.00 9.76 -1.84
N LYS A 61 0.25 10.96 -1.33
CA LYS A 61 -0.75 11.68 -0.54
C LYS A 61 -1.93 12.07 -1.43
N MET A 62 -3.14 12.04 -0.89
CA MET A 62 -4.31 12.69 -1.49
C MET A 62 -4.01 14.16 -1.84
N ASP A 63 -4.71 14.71 -2.83
CA ASP A 63 -4.47 16.06 -3.38
C ASP A 63 -3.07 16.29 -3.97
N THR A 64 -2.29 15.23 -4.24
CA THR A 64 -1.01 15.38 -4.93
C THR A 64 -1.24 15.49 -6.44
N GLU A 65 -0.75 16.57 -7.06
CA GLU A 65 -0.61 16.63 -8.51
C GLU A 65 0.43 15.60 -8.97
N ILE A 66 0.02 14.70 -9.85
CA ILE A 66 0.93 13.74 -10.49
C ILE A 66 1.21 14.13 -11.94
N GLY A 67 2.37 13.69 -12.40
CA GLY A 67 2.80 13.88 -13.78
C GLY A 67 3.47 12.64 -14.33
N VAL A 68 3.78 12.70 -15.62
CA VAL A 68 4.58 11.69 -16.30
C VAL A 68 5.80 12.34 -16.93
N SER A 69 6.93 11.65 -16.90
CA SER A 69 8.13 12.01 -17.64
C SER A 69 8.72 10.79 -18.33
N VAL A 70 9.49 11.02 -19.40
CA VAL A 70 10.27 9.97 -20.06
C VAL A 70 11.74 10.25 -19.80
N VAL A 71 12.44 9.28 -19.22
CA VAL A 71 13.88 9.34 -18.93
C VAL A 71 14.61 8.38 -19.86
N ALA A 72 15.68 8.86 -20.47
CA ALA A 72 16.55 8.06 -21.33
C ALA A 72 17.51 7.22 -20.49
N ASP A 73 17.64 5.93 -20.81
CA ASP A 73 18.70 5.12 -20.22
C ASP A 73 20.09 5.50 -20.78
N PRO A 74 21.18 5.23 -20.03
CA PRO A 74 22.53 5.50 -20.52
C PRO A 74 22.78 4.83 -21.88
N GLY A 75 23.08 5.64 -22.90
CA GLY A 75 23.31 5.17 -24.27
C GLY A 75 22.13 5.37 -25.22
N GLU A 76 21.00 5.90 -24.73
CA GLU A 76 19.83 6.15 -25.56
C GLU A 76 19.74 7.56 -26.09
N ASN A 77 19.33 7.67 -27.34
CA ASN A 77 19.12 8.94 -28.03
C ASN A 77 17.63 9.25 -28.11
N ILE A 78 16.97 9.44 -26.96
CA ILE A 78 15.61 10.00 -26.97
C ILE A 78 15.72 11.46 -27.38
N LYS A 79 15.07 11.84 -28.48
CA LYS A 79 15.04 13.22 -28.97
C LYS A 79 13.94 14.02 -28.28
N ARG A 80 12.73 13.46 -28.22
CA ARG A 80 11.57 14.06 -27.58
C ARG A 80 10.48 13.02 -27.38
N TRP A 81 9.51 13.32 -26.53
CA TRP A 81 8.36 12.46 -26.27
C TRP A 81 7.10 13.30 -26.12
N LYS A 82 5.92 12.71 -26.22
CA LYS A 82 4.65 13.35 -25.88
C LYS A 82 3.68 12.35 -25.29
N LEU A 83 2.76 12.83 -24.47
CA LEU A 83 1.59 12.05 -24.03
C LEU A 83 0.55 12.02 -25.16
N THR A 84 0.03 10.85 -25.51
CA THR A 84 -1.10 10.74 -26.46
C THR A 84 -2.44 10.69 -25.77
N GLY A 85 -2.47 10.20 -24.53
CA GLY A 85 -3.61 10.30 -23.63
C GLY A 85 -3.33 9.61 -22.30
N ALA A 86 -4.02 10.03 -21.25
CA ALA A 86 -4.02 9.36 -19.96
C ALA A 86 -5.38 9.47 -19.28
N ARG A 87 -5.70 8.54 -18.40
CA ARG A 87 -6.93 8.56 -17.59
C ARG A 87 -6.69 7.87 -16.26
N LEU A 88 -7.36 8.37 -15.21
CA LEU A 88 -7.25 7.85 -13.85
C LEU A 88 -8.59 7.27 -13.39
N PHE A 89 -8.66 5.97 -13.20
CA PHE A 89 -9.83 5.28 -12.69
C PHE A 89 -9.78 5.16 -11.16
N SER A 90 -10.87 5.54 -10.49
CA SER A 90 -11.03 5.41 -9.05
C SER A 90 -11.86 4.18 -8.71
N PHE A 91 -11.36 3.35 -7.79
CA PHE A 91 -12.14 2.22 -7.28
C PHE A 91 -13.25 2.66 -6.34
N TYR A 92 -13.07 3.78 -5.65
CA TYR A 92 -14.13 4.36 -4.82
C TYR A 92 -15.30 4.89 -5.66
N ALA A 93 -14.99 5.76 -6.62
CA ALA A 93 -16.00 6.41 -7.45
C ALA A 93 -16.56 5.47 -8.53
N LEU A 94 -15.85 4.37 -8.82
CA LEU A 94 -16.14 3.46 -9.93
C LEU A 94 -16.22 4.17 -11.28
N ASP A 95 -15.41 5.23 -11.45
CA ASP A 95 -15.38 6.08 -12.64
C ASP A 95 -13.98 6.65 -12.87
N TYR A 96 -13.78 7.21 -14.07
CA TYR A 96 -12.59 7.99 -14.38
C TYR A 96 -12.70 9.39 -13.76
N LEU A 97 -11.80 9.69 -12.81
CA LEU A 97 -11.74 11.00 -12.15
C LEU A 97 -11.34 12.11 -13.13
N TRP A 98 -10.46 11.78 -14.07
CA TRP A 98 -10.04 12.68 -15.14
C TRP A 98 -9.52 11.93 -16.35
N THR A 99 -9.47 12.64 -17.47
CA THR A 99 -8.86 12.23 -18.73
C THR A 99 -8.05 13.38 -19.30
N VAL A 100 -6.80 13.10 -19.66
CA VAL A 100 -5.87 14.04 -20.28
C VAL A 100 -5.73 13.65 -21.76
N GLY A 101 -5.96 14.61 -22.64
CA GLY A 101 -5.77 14.43 -24.08
C GLY A 101 -4.29 14.44 -24.50
N GLU A 102 -4.06 14.57 -25.80
CA GLU A 102 -2.71 14.67 -26.35
C GLU A 102 -1.98 15.93 -25.83
N GLY A 103 -0.75 15.73 -25.35
CA GLY A 103 0.14 16.79 -24.88
C GLY A 103 1.14 17.26 -25.95
N PRO A 104 1.82 18.40 -25.73
CA PRO A 104 2.90 18.85 -26.61
C PRO A 104 4.11 17.91 -26.53
N TRP A 105 4.96 17.98 -27.55
CA TRP A 105 6.29 17.37 -27.48
C TRP A 105 7.14 17.99 -26.38
N LYS A 106 7.90 17.15 -25.68
CA LYS A 106 8.76 17.45 -24.54
C LYS A 106 10.13 16.82 -24.72
N GLU A 107 11.15 17.48 -24.20
CA GLU A 107 12.50 16.92 -24.11
C GLU A 107 12.55 15.82 -23.02
N PRO A 108 13.49 14.86 -23.08
CA PRO A 108 13.69 13.87 -22.03
C PRO A 108 13.86 14.51 -20.65
N GLY A 109 13.23 13.93 -19.62
CA GLY A 109 13.25 14.41 -18.25
C GLY A 109 12.32 15.59 -17.95
N GLN A 110 11.71 16.24 -18.95
CA GLN A 110 10.62 17.18 -18.70
C GLN A 110 9.37 16.42 -18.23
N THR A 111 8.54 17.06 -17.41
CA THR A 111 7.28 16.48 -16.90
C THR A 111 6.08 17.02 -17.67
N GLN A 112 5.11 16.16 -17.97
CA GLN A 112 3.74 16.50 -18.34
C GLN A 112 2.85 16.31 -17.12
N ALA A 113 2.22 17.39 -16.63
CA ALA A 113 1.21 17.27 -15.59
C ALA A 113 0.01 16.47 -16.11
N LEU A 114 -0.55 15.61 -15.26
CA LEU A 114 -1.72 14.81 -15.56
C LEU A 114 -2.95 15.33 -14.82
N GLY A 115 -2.81 15.59 -13.52
CA GLY A 115 -3.88 16.10 -12.68
C GLY A 115 -3.68 15.69 -11.22
N ASP A 116 -4.59 16.15 -10.37
CA ASP A 116 -4.58 15.83 -8.94
C ASP A 116 -5.13 14.43 -8.69
N LEU A 117 -4.55 13.76 -7.70
CA LEU A 117 -5.13 12.57 -7.08
C LEU A 117 -6.37 12.94 -6.24
N PRO A 118 -7.32 12.01 -6.02
CA PRO A 118 -8.53 12.32 -5.28
C PRO A 118 -8.23 12.81 -3.84
N PRO A 119 -9.09 13.67 -3.26
CA PRO A 119 -8.98 14.17 -1.88
C PRO A 119 -9.38 13.13 -0.82
N TRP A 120 -9.29 11.83 -1.12
CA TRP A 120 -9.67 10.73 -0.22
C TRP A 120 -8.74 9.53 -0.42
N ILE A 121 -8.72 8.62 0.56
CA ILE A 121 -8.03 7.34 0.46
C ILE A 121 -8.66 6.50 -0.66
N ASP A 122 -7.84 5.98 -1.56
CA ASP A 122 -8.30 5.18 -2.69
C ASP A 122 -7.22 4.22 -3.19
N VAL A 123 -7.65 3.25 -4.00
CA VAL A 123 -6.78 2.56 -4.95
C VAL A 123 -7.19 3.07 -6.31
N VAL A 124 -6.25 3.65 -7.07
CA VAL A 124 -6.55 4.19 -8.40
C VAL A 124 -5.68 3.50 -9.46
N TRP A 125 -6.23 3.40 -10.67
CA TRP A 125 -5.54 2.85 -11.83
C TRP A 125 -5.28 3.95 -12.85
N LEU A 126 -4.00 4.13 -13.15
CA LEU A 126 -3.56 5.06 -14.18
C LEU A 126 -3.30 4.30 -15.47
N GLU A 127 -3.96 4.72 -16.54
CA GLU A 127 -3.77 4.19 -17.89
C GLU A 127 -3.37 5.32 -18.82
N GLY A 128 -2.49 5.02 -19.79
CA GLY A 128 -2.16 5.97 -20.83
C GLY A 128 -1.02 5.51 -21.72
N ASP A 129 -0.71 6.37 -22.68
CA ASP A 129 0.23 6.09 -23.77
C ASP A 129 1.15 7.31 -24.01
N VAL A 130 2.42 7.04 -24.30
CA VAL A 130 3.39 8.03 -24.77
C VAL A 130 3.91 7.66 -26.15
N VAL A 131 4.22 8.68 -26.94
CA VAL A 131 4.99 8.53 -28.18
C VAL A 131 6.38 9.12 -27.94
N ILE A 132 7.40 8.35 -28.28
CA ILE A 132 8.80 8.65 -28.07
C ILE A 132 9.49 8.71 -29.44
N GLU A 133 10.06 9.87 -29.77
CA GLU A 133 10.88 10.05 -30.97
C GLU A 133 12.34 9.76 -30.61
N MET A 134 12.89 8.72 -31.22
CA MET A 134 14.30 8.32 -31.10
C MET A 134 15.11 8.97 -32.22
N ALA A 135 16.29 9.50 -31.87
CA ALA A 135 17.31 9.86 -32.85
C ALA A 135 17.93 8.58 -33.42
N LEU A 136 17.99 8.48 -34.75
CA LEU A 136 18.72 7.39 -35.38
C LEU A 136 20.21 7.49 -35.04
N PRO A 137 20.91 6.36 -34.86
CA PRO A 137 22.36 6.39 -34.73
C PRO A 137 22.96 7.10 -35.96
N PRO A 138 24.07 7.84 -35.78
CA PRO A 138 24.73 8.47 -36.91
C PRO A 138 25.06 7.41 -37.97
N PRO A 139 24.91 7.73 -39.26
CA PRO A 139 25.25 6.79 -40.32
C PRO A 139 26.72 6.37 -40.17
N PRO A 140 27.07 5.13 -40.54
CA PRO A 140 28.45 4.67 -40.47
C PRO A 140 29.37 5.61 -41.28
N PRO A 141 30.59 5.88 -40.80
CA PRO A 141 31.51 6.77 -41.50
C PRO A 141 31.77 6.24 -42.93
N GLY A 142 31.44 7.05 -43.94
CA GLY A 142 31.66 6.70 -45.37
C GLY A 142 30.39 6.54 -46.22
N GLY A 143 29.19 6.71 -45.65
CA GLY A 143 27.96 6.84 -46.44
C GLY A 143 27.79 8.26 -46.98
N GLU A 144 28.03 8.47 -48.28
CA GLU A 144 27.79 9.76 -48.94
C GLU A 144 26.30 10.15 -48.85
N ASP A 145 26.07 11.38 -48.37
CA ASP A 145 24.88 12.21 -48.47
C ASP A 145 23.58 11.52 -48.91
N SER A 146 22.81 11.01 -47.93
CA SER A 146 21.36 10.88 -48.09
C SER A 146 20.65 11.71 -47.05
N ALA A 147 20.20 12.87 -47.52
CA ALA A 147 19.36 13.81 -46.82
C ALA A 147 18.10 13.11 -46.27
N GLY A 148 17.95 13.16 -44.95
CA GLY A 148 16.77 12.67 -44.25
C GLY A 148 17.16 11.97 -42.96
N VAL A 149 17.57 12.73 -41.94
CA VAL A 149 17.62 12.25 -40.56
C VAL A 149 16.17 12.02 -40.11
N GLY A 150 15.57 10.92 -40.57
CA GLY A 150 14.24 10.50 -40.12
C GLY A 150 14.37 10.03 -38.67
N GLY A 151 13.56 10.56 -37.76
CA GLY A 151 13.42 9.95 -36.43
C GLY A 151 12.58 8.67 -36.53
N MET A 152 12.85 7.68 -35.69
CA MET A 152 11.94 6.56 -35.48
C MET A 152 11.01 6.92 -34.32
N ALA A 153 9.70 6.93 -34.56
CA ALA A 153 8.70 7.09 -33.51
C ALA A 153 8.32 5.71 -32.97
N VAL A 154 8.46 5.53 -31.66
CA VAL A 154 8.01 4.35 -30.92
C VAL A 154 6.85 4.77 -30.03
N THR A 155 5.81 3.96 -29.96
CA THR A 155 4.71 4.16 -29.00
C THR A 155 4.93 3.20 -27.84
N ASP A 156 4.81 3.71 -26.62
CA ASP A 156 4.90 2.92 -25.41
C ASP A 156 3.65 3.15 -24.54
N SER A 157 3.06 2.07 -24.07
CA SER A 157 1.84 2.07 -23.29
C SER A 157 2.21 1.81 -21.83
N PHE A 158 1.82 2.69 -20.92
CA PHE A 158 1.98 2.46 -19.48
C PHE A 158 0.71 1.91 -18.84
N SER A 159 -0.18 1.31 -19.65
CA SER A 159 -1.38 0.61 -19.21
C SER A 159 -1.11 -0.69 -18.44
N GLU A 160 0.15 -1.11 -18.31
CA GLU A 160 0.53 -2.30 -17.53
C GLU A 160 0.52 -2.00 -16.01
N CYS A 161 -0.68 -1.83 -15.45
CA CYS A 161 -1.01 -2.12 -14.05
C CYS A 161 -0.21 -1.40 -12.95
N SER A 162 -0.08 -0.06 -12.98
CA SER A 162 0.32 0.69 -11.78
C SER A 162 -0.89 0.90 -10.87
N SER A 163 -1.03 0.07 -9.83
CA SER A 163 -1.89 0.42 -8.68
C SER A 163 -1.28 1.61 -7.96
N ILE A 164 -1.97 2.73 -7.95
CA ILE A 164 -1.61 3.89 -7.16
C ILE A 164 -2.45 3.87 -5.88
N TYR A 165 -1.78 3.77 -4.74
CA TYR A 165 -2.40 3.92 -3.43
C TYR A 165 -2.42 5.41 -3.06
N VAL A 166 -3.61 5.94 -2.84
CA VAL A 166 -3.82 7.31 -2.38
C VAL A 166 -4.04 7.26 -0.86
N VAL A 167 -3.22 7.96 -0.10
CA VAL A 167 -3.21 7.93 1.38
C VAL A 167 -3.42 9.34 1.97
N LEU A 168 -3.79 9.42 3.25
CA LEU A 168 -4.03 10.71 3.92
C LEU A 168 -2.75 11.53 4.10
N ASP A 169 -1.66 10.85 4.47
CA ASP A 169 -0.37 11.47 4.72
C ASP A 169 0.76 10.44 4.63
N GLN A 170 2.00 10.88 4.87
CA GLN A 170 3.15 10.00 4.92
C GLN A 170 2.91 8.82 5.90
N PRO A 171 3.18 7.57 5.47
CA PRO A 171 3.13 6.42 6.36
C PRO A 171 3.97 6.60 7.63
N LYS A 172 3.47 6.12 8.77
CA LYS A 172 4.06 6.32 10.10
C LYS A 172 4.66 5.00 10.63
N PRO A 173 5.61 5.02 11.56
CA PRO A 173 6.07 3.78 12.22
C PRO A 173 4.90 2.98 12.84
N PRO A 174 4.91 1.64 12.77
CA PRO A 174 5.98 0.79 12.24
C PRO A 174 6.02 0.67 10.71
N MET A 175 5.06 1.29 10.00
CA MET A 175 4.89 1.22 8.54
C MET A 175 5.49 2.42 7.78
N ALA A 176 6.56 3.05 8.28
CA ALA A 176 7.15 4.25 7.65
C ALA A 176 7.59 4.02 6.18
N ASN A 177 7.90 2.76 5.83
CA ASN A 177 7.94 2.27 4.47
C ASN A 177 6.82 1.24 4.33
N ALA A 178 5.63 1.67 3.89
CA ALA A 178 4.45 0.84 3.95
C ALA A 178 4.61 -0.41 3.07
N TRP A 179 4.17 -1.56 3.57
CA TRP A 179 4.21 -2.80 2.82
C TRP A 179 3.01 -2.84 1.90
N THR A 180 3.22 -3.16 0.63
CA THR A 180 2.19 -3.18 -0.41
C THR A 180 1.00 -4.07 -0.04
N GLY A 181 1.26 -5.23 0.59
CA GLY A 181 0.21 -6.10 1.10
C GLY A 181 -0.70 -5.43 2.13
N VAL A 182 -0.11 -4.76 3.14
CA VAL A 182 -0.88 -4.01 4.15
C VAL A 182 -1.60 -2.83 3.52
N LEU A 183 -0.89 -2.06 2.68
CA LEU A 183 -1.43 -0.86 2.07
C LEU A 183 -2.62 -1.15 1.16
N GLY A 184 -2.62 -2.30 0.47
CA GLY A 184 -3.75 -2.79 -0.29
C GLY A 184 -4.99 -2.99 0.58
N TYR A 185 -4.86 -3.69 1.71
CA TYR A 185 -5.96 -3.81 2.69
C TYR A 185 -6.39 -2.46 3.22
N SER A 186 -5.45 -1.61 3.64
CA SER A 186 -5.75 -0.32 4.26
C SER A 186 -6.50 0.61 3.31
N CYS A 187 -6.02 0.78 2.08
CA CYS A 187 -6.66 1.65 1.10
C CYS A 187 -8.00 1.11 0.66
N PHE A 188 -8.13 -0.23 0.52
CA PHE A 188 -9.39 -0.84 0.15
C PHE A 188 -10.46 -0.71 1.25
N TRP A 189 -10.09 -0.92 2.51
CA TRP A 189 -11.02 -0.85 3.64
C TRP A 189 -11.35 0.58 4.10
N ALA A 190 -10.44 1.53 3.91
CA ALA A 190 -10.65 2.94 4.24
C ALA A 190 -11.01 3.78 3.01
N MET A 191 -11.42 3.15 1.92
CA MET A 191 -11.71 3.80 0.65
C MET A 191 -12.80 4.86 0.80
N GLY A 192 -12.55 6.07 0.30
CA GLY A 192 -13.46 7.22 0.39
C GLY A 192 -13.32 8.06 1.66
N GLU A 193 -12.48 7.64 2.62
CA GLU A 193 -12.20 8.43 3.82
C GLU A 193 -11.17 9.53 3.54
N ASP A 194 -11.43 10.74 4.03
CA ASP A 194 -10.59 11.93 3.85
C ASP A 194 -10.03 12.48 5.18
N THR A 195 -10.33 11.80 6.31
CA THR A 195 -9.83 12.16 7.63
C THR A 195 -9.23 10.97 8.36
N ALA A 196 -8.27 11.24 9.26
CA ALA A 196 -7.67 10.21 10.09
C ALA A 196 -8.70 9.47 10.97
N ALA A 197 -9.68 10.19 11.53
CA ALA A 197 -10.72 9.59 12.36
C ALA A 197 -11.68 8.70 11.56
N GLY A 198 -12.04 9.13 10.34
CA GLY A 198 -12.83 8.34 9.40
C GLY A 198 -12.11 7.06 8.99
N ALA A 199 -10.86 7.17 8.53
CA ALA A 199 -10.02 6.04 8.17
C ALA A 199 -9.85 5.05 9.33
N ASN A 200 -9.52 5.51 10.53
CA ASN A 200 -9.38 4.64 11.71
C ASN A 200 -10.68 3.88 12.04
N ARG A 201 -11.84 4.53 11.89
CA ARG A 201 -13.14 3.91 12.11
C ARG A 201 -13.41 2.83 11.07
N ALA A 202 -13.23 3.15 9.78
CA ALA A 202 -13.41 2.22 8.68
C ALA A 202 -12.50 0.99 8.80
N LEU A 203 -11.21 1.20 9.09
CA LEU A 203 -10.23 0.13 9.28
C LEU A 203 -10.57 -0.78 10.46
N THR A 204 -10.99 -0.19 11.58
CA THR A 204 -11.38 -0.95 12.78
C THR A 204 -12.61 -1.82 12.52
N ASP A 205 -13.63 -1.25 11.86
CA ASP A 205 -14.85 -1.97 11.47
C ASP A 205 -14.56 -3.09 10.46
N ALA A 206 -13.74 -2.79 9.44
CA ALA A 206 -13.38 -3.74 8.41
C ALA A 206 -12.56 -4.90 9.00
N LEU A 207 -11.64 -4.64 9.93
CA LEU A 207 -10.88 -5.68 10.59
C LEU A 207 -11.78 -6.63 11.42
N TRP A 208 -12.75 -6.09 12.16
CA TRP A 208 -13.69 -6.94 12.90
C TRP A 208 -14.60 -7.74 11.96
N THR A 209 -15.04 -7.12 10.87
CA THR A 209 -15.97 -7.74 9.90
C THR A 209 -15.31 -8.87 9.10
N ASN A 210 -14.06 -8.68 8.69
CA ASN A 210 -13.34 -9.64 7.84
C ASN A 210 -12.46 -10.60 8.65
N GLY A 211 -12.18 -10.28 9.92
CA GLY A 211 -11.30 -11.05 10.77
C GLY A 211 -11.96 -12.27 11.40
N THR A 212 -11.14 -13.28 11.68
CA THR A 212 -11.55 -14.45 12.48
C THR A 212 -10.63 -14.62 13.68
N TYR A 213 -11.16 -14.39 14.88
CA TYR A 213 -10.44 -14.61 16.13
C TYR A 213 -10.18 -16.10 16.33
N ASN A 214 -8.95 -16.51 16.60
CA ASN A 214 -8.60 -17.92 16.66
C ASN A 214 -8.62 -18.53 18.07
N GLY A 215 -8.87 -17.74 19.11
CA GLY A 215 -8.91 -18.25 20.48
C GLY A 215 -7.55 -18.38 21.18
N GLY A 216 -6.48 -17.84 20.59
CA GLY A 216 -5.12 -17.98 21.12
C GLY A 216 -4.43 -19.28 20.68
N GLU A 217 -4.80 -19.81 19.51
CA GLU A 217 -4.18 -21.01 18.92
C GLU A 217 -2.81 -20.66 18.30
N GLU A 218 -2.80 -20.27 17.02
CA GLU A 218 -1.59 -19.80 16.35
C GLU A 218 -1.40 -18.30 16.64
N ALA A 219 -0.20 -17.92 17.05
CA ALA A 219 0.16 -16.53 17.26
C ALA A 219 1.12 -16.08 16.17
N TYR A 220 0.89 -14.88 15.63
CA TYR A 220 1.86 -14.19 14.78
C TYR A 220 2.64 -13.15 15.56
N THR A 221 2.51 -13.15 16.89
CA THR A 221 3.29 -12.40 17.85
C THR A 221 4.27 -13.28 18.61
N THR A 222 5.48 -12.79 18.84
CA THR A 222 6.52 -13.44 19.65
C THR A 222 7.25 -12.42 20.52
N ASP A 223 8.15 -12.90 21.39
CA ASP A 223 8.92 -12.07 22.33
C ASP A 223 8.05 -11.11 23.15
N GLU A 224 6.86 -11.60 23.53
CA GLU A 224 5.85 -10.82 24.21
C GLU A 224 6.34 -10.44 25.62
N THR A 225 6.40 -9.13 25.85
CA THR A 225 6.68 -8.51 27.14
C THR A 225 5.64 -7.44 27.42
N ASP A 226 5.49 -7.02 28.68
CA ASP A 226 4.60 -5.92 29.04
C ASP A 226 4.90 -4.60 28.30
N SER A 227 6.07 -4.45 27.67
CA SER A 227 6.49 -3.22 26.97
C SER A 227 6.65 -3.36 25.46
N GLY A 228 6.45 -4.54 24.88
CA GLY A 228 6.70 -4.78 23.47
C GLY A 228 6.53 -6.23 23.05
N GLU A 229 6.46 -6.44 21.75
CA GLU A 229 6.44 -7.75 21.10
C GLU A 229 6.89 -7.62 19.63
N THR A 230 7.09 -8.76 18.99
CA THR A 230 7.44 -8.87 17.56
C THR A 230 6.27 -9.43 16.78
N PHE A 231 5.76 -8.69 15.79
CA PHE A 231 4.67 -9.09 14.90
C PHE A 231 5.20 -9.60 13.54
N HIS A 232 4.98 -10.87 13.26
CA HIS A 232 5.38 -11.60 12.05
C HIS A 232 4.39 -11.36 10.91
N LEU A 233 4.33 -10.11 10.45
CA LEU A 233 3.33 -9.62 9.50
C LEU A 233 3.26 -10.45 8.21
N LYS A 234 4.40 -10.92 7.66
CA LYS A 234 4.39 -11.73 6.43
C LYS A 234 3.66 -13.07 6.65
N SER A 235 3.91 -13.73 7.77
CA SER A 235 3.22 -14.98 8.12
C SER A 235 1.73 -14.74 8.33
N PHE A 236 1.37 -13.64 9.02
CA PHE A 236 -0.02 -13.23 9.22
C PHE A 236 -0.75 -13.02 7.88
N LEU A 237 -0.17 -12.22 6.97
CA LEU A 237 -0.75 -11.93 5.65
C LEU A 237 -0.85 -13.15 4.74
N ASN A 238 0.08 -14.10 4.86
CA ASN A 238 0.08 -15.33 4.07
C ASN A 238 -0.84 -16.42 4.63
N HIS A 239 -1.46 -16.20 5.80
CA HIS A 239 -2.40 -17.17 6.34
C HIS A 239 -3.62 -17.28 5.41
N PRO A 240 -4.09 -18.49 5.04
CA PRO A 240 -5.18 -18.66 4.08
C PRO A 240 -6.51 -18.00 4.48
N ASN A 241 -6.71 -17.79 5.78
CA ASN A 241 -7.89 -17.14 6.35
C ASN A 241 -7.60 -15.72 6.87
N CYS A 242 -6.50 -15.08 6.44
CA CYS A 242 -6.15 -13.73 6.88
C CYS A 242 -7.32 -12.75 6.67
N PRO A 243 -7.67 -11.89 7.67
CA PRO A 243 -7.07 -11.80 9.00
C PRO A 243 -7.53 -12.91 9.95
N TRP A 244 -6.58 -13.68 10.49
CA TRP A 244 -6.85 -14.73 11.47
C TRP A 244 -5.77 -14.70 12.54
N GLY A 245 -6.16 -14.68 13.82
CA GLY A 245 -5.21 -14.47 14.91
C GLY A 245 -5.88 -14.21 16.25
N GLN A 246 -5.09 -13.84 17.25
CA GLN A 246 -5.52 -13.47 18.60
C GLN A 246 -5.54 -11.94 18.80
N CYS A 247 -5.80 -11.49 20.04
CA CYS A 247 -5.98 -10.06 20.32
C CYS A 247 -4.73 -9.22 20.01
N ASN A 248 -3.54 -9.78 20.23
CA ASN A 248 -2.27 -9.12 19.90
C ASN A 248 -2.14 -8.91 18.38
N ASP A 249 -2.33 -9.98 17.59
CA ASP A 249 -2.25 -9.91 16.13
C ASP A 249 -3.23 -8.90 15.53
N PHE A 250 -4.47 -8.86 16.05
CA PHE A 250 -5.48 -7.91 15.59
C PHE A 250 -5.12 -6.47 15.94
N ALA A 251 -4.64 -6.21 17.15
CA ALA A 251 -4.22 -4.88 17.57
C ALA A 251 -3.01 -4.40 16.75
N ASP A 252 -2.02 -5.26 16.56
CA ASP A 252 -0.79 -4.96 15.81
C ASP A 252 -1.08 -4.77 14.32
N PHE A 253 -1.96 -5.59 13.75
CA PHE A 253 -2.39 -5.42 12.38
C PHE A 253 -3.21 -4.13 12.19
N LEU A 254 -4.09 -3.77 13.14
CA LEU A 254 -4.81 -2.49 13.09
C LEU A 254 -3.86 -1.29 13.13
N ILE A 255 -2.80 -1.37 13.94
CA ILE A 255 -1.75 -0.35 13.96
C ILE A 255 -1.06 -0.28 12.59
N CYS A 256 -0.70 -1.42 11.99
CA CYS A 256 -0.11 -1.47 10.65
C CYS A 256 -1.05 -0.84 9.61
N LEU A 257 -2.35 -1.18 9.65
CA LEU A 257 -3.35 -0.63 8.74
C LEU A 257 -3.43 0.90 8.85
N SER A 258 -3.65 1.43 10.06
CA SER A 258 -3.80 2.87 10.31
C SER A 258 -2.53 3.65 9.96
N THR A 259 -1.37 3.15 10.38
CA THR A 259 -0.08 3.83 10.16
C THR A 259 0.34 3.79 8.69
N SER A 260 -0.03 2.74 7.93
CA SER A 260 0.31 2.61 6.50
C SER A 260 -0.37 3.66 5.61
N VAL A 261 -1.55 4.16 5.97
CA VAL A 261 -2.25 5.24 5.25
C VAL A 261 -1.99 6.63 5.84
N GLY A 262 -1.03 6.74 6.76
CA GLY A 262 -0.69 8.00 7.42
C GLY A 262 -1.75 8.52 8.40
N ALA A 263 -2.80 7.75 8.73
CA ALA A 263 -3.91 8.22 9.55
C ALA A 263 -3.45 8.61 10.96
N SER A 264 -2.79 7.71 11.69
CA SER A 264 -2.42 7.98 13.09
C SER A 264 -1.19 7.19 13.56
N ASP A 265 -0.67 7.55 14.73
CA ASP A 265 0.48 6.93 15.40
C ASP A 265 0.02 5.98 16.52
N MET A 266 -0.92 5.08 16.19
CA MET A 266 -1.48 4.13 17.16
C MET A 266 -0.39 3.29 17.84
N ARG A 267 -0.67 2.93 19.09
CA ARG A 267 0.15 2.07 19.94
C ARG A 267 -0.65 0.86 20.37
N ALA A 268 -0.01 -0.28 20.55
CA ALA A 268 -0.60 -1.44 21.19
C ALA A 268 -0.60 -1.20 22.70
N GLN A 269 -1.67 -1.61 23.37
CA GLN A 269 -1.73 -1.59 24.83
C GLN A 269 -2.53 -2.79 25.32
N ARG A 270 -2.07 -3.38 26.43
CA ARG A 270 -2.77 -4.47 27.11
C ARG A 270 -3.62 -3.94 28.24
N SER A 271 -4.77 -4.57 28.48
CA SER A 271 -5.68 -4.23 29.57
C SER A 271 -5.08 -4.44 30.96
N ASN A 272 -4.18 -5.42 31.10
CA ASN A 272 -3.40 -5.75 32.30
C ASN A 272 -2.02 -6.28 31.90
N ALA A 273 -1.13 -6.45 32.88
CA ALA A 273 0.10 -7.22 32.71
C ALA A 273 -0.15 -8.64 32.22
N MET A 274 0.78 -9.16 31.42
CA MET A 274 0.70 -10.52 30.87
C MET A 274 0.58 -11.59 31.96
N VAL A 275 1.29 -11.36 33.08
CA VAL A 275 1.21 -12.17 34.29
C VAL A 275 0.43 -11.39 35.34
N GLY A 276 -0.85 -11.71 35.50
CA GLY A 276 -1.73 -10.97 36.39
C GLY A 276 -2.99 -11.76 36.80
N PRO A 277 -3.81 -11.18 37.70
CA PRO A 277 -5.10 -11.76 38.03
C PRO A 277 -6.00 -11.77 36.79
N LEU A 278 -6.74 -12.86 36.61
CA LEU A 278 -7.71 -12.95 35.53
C LEU A 278 -8.86 -11.97 35.80
N TYR A 279 -9.51 -11.51 34.73
CA TYR A 279 -10.80 -10.85 34.81
C TYR A 279 -11.82 -11.58 33.94
N ILE A 280 -13.07 -11.49 34.35
CA ILE A 280 -14.20 -11.96 33.56
C ILE A 280 -14.71 -10.78 32.73
N THR A 281 -14.86 -10.99 31.43
CA THR A 281 -15.41 -9.98 30.53
C THR A 281 -16.91 -9.82 30.73
N ASN A 282 -17.48 -8.67 30.35
CA ASN A 282 -18.90 -8.62 30.01
C ASN A 282 -19.17 -9.47 28.76
N TYR A 283 -20.45 -9.61 28.39
CA TYR A 283 -20.81 -10.35 27.19
C TYR A 283 -20.29 -9.63 25.93
N LEU A 284 -19.48 -10.31 25.14
CA LEU A 284 -18.85 -9.78 23.92
C LEU A 284 -18.75 -10.86 22.86
N SER A 285 -18.52 -10.48 21.61
CA SER A 285 -18.29 -11.39 20.49
C SER A 285 -16.93 -11.10 19.85
N PRO A 286 -15.94 -12.01 19.93
CA PRO A 286 -14.73 -11.89 19.14
C PRO A 286 -15.04 -11.96 17.64
N ALA A 287 -14.21 -11.33 16.79
CA ALA A 287 -14.38 -11.34 15.34
C ALA A 287 -14.56 -12.77 14.80
N GLY A 288 -15.57 -13.00 13.96
CA GLY A 288 -15.87 -14.31 13.39
C GLY A 288 -16.27 -15.42 14.39
N LYS A 289 -16.52 -15.11 15.66
CA LYS A 289 -16.86 -16.10 16.71
C LYS A 289 -18.16 -15.77 17.44
N PRO A 290 -18.86 -16.79 18.00
CA PRO A 290 -20.05 -16.55 18.79
C PRO A 290 -19.75 -15.79 20.09
N GLY A 291 -20.74 -15.05 20.58
CA GLY A 291 -20.61 -14.24 21.78
C GLY A 291 -20.62 -15.05 23.09
N GLY A 292 -19.98 -14.49 24.12
CA GLY A 292 -19.86 -15.08 25.43
C GLY A 292 -19.23 -14.14 26.47
N SER A 293 -19.01 -14.68 27.66
CA SER A 293 -18.21 -14.05 28.72
C SER A 293 -17.00 -14.94 28.95
N PHE A 294 -15.81 -14.34 28.97
CA PHE A 294 -14.55 -15.07 28.91
C PHE A 294 -13.65 -14.70 30.10
N PRO A 295 -12.88 -15.66 30.64
CA PRO A 295 -11.80 -15.35 31.57
C PRO A 295 -10.54 -14.97 30.78
N TRP A 296 -10.05 -13.76 30.97
CA TRP A 296 -8.84 -13.25 30.31
C TRP A 296 -7.78 -12.82 31.32
N ALA A 297 -6.51 -13.11 31.04
CA ALA A 297 -5.39 -12.52 31.78
C ALA A 297 -5.20 -11.06 31.37
N TYR A 298 -5.18 -10.85 30.05
CA TYR A 298 -5.14 -9.54 29.43
C TYR A 298 -5.91 -9.59 28.09
N HIS A 299 -6.17 -8.41 27.54
CA HIS A 299 -6.62 -8.21 26.16
C HIS A 299 -5.81 -7.06 25.55
N GLN A 300 -5.31 -7.22 24.34
CA GLN A 300 -4.58 -6.19 23.63
C GLN A 300 -5.48 -5.45 22.64
N PHE A 301 -5.32 -4.13 22.57
CA PHE A 301 -6.06 -3.25 21.68
C PHE A 301 -5.16 -2.11 21.16
N ALA A 302 -5.59 -1.45 20.08
CA ALA A 302 -4.91 -0.27 19.58
C ALA A 302 -5.37 0.98 20.35
N LEU A 303 -4.42 1.87 20.64
CA LEU A 303 -4.60 3.09 21.40
C LEU A 303 -4.16 4.27 20.55
N LEU A 304 -5.02 5.27 20.43
CA LEU A 304 -4.67 6.59 19.91
C LEU A 304 -4.86 7.61 21.02
N SER A 305 -3.77 8.20 21.50
CA SER A 305 -3.77 9.03 22.71
C SER A 305 -4.29 8.27 23.94
N SER A 306 -5.57 8.43 24.28
CA SER A 306 -6.24 7.74 25.41
C SER A 306 -7.51 6.98 25.00
N ASN A 307 -7.78 6.91 23.69
CA ASN A 307 -8.96 6.29 23.14
C ASN A 307 -8.62 4.95 22.50
N VAL A 308 -9.49 3.98 22.73
CA VAL A 308 -9.37 2.60 22.29
C VAL A 308 -10.02 2.40 20.93
N TRP A 309 -9.30 1.65 20.10
CA TRP A 309 -9.70 1.16 18.79
C TRP A 309 -9.48 -0.35 18.79
N ASP A 310 -10.55 -1.11 18.63
CA ASP A 310 -10.50 -2.55 18.83
C ASP A 310 -11.27 -3.29 17.74
N GLY A 311 -10.52 -3.72 16.72
CA GLY A 311 -11.05 -4.52 15.62
C GLY A 311 -11.17 -6.01 15.96
N CYS A 312 -10.83 -6.43 17.19
CA CYS A 312 -10.84 -7.82 17.61
C CYS A 312 -12.19 -8.26 18.19
N ILE A 313 -12.95 -7.33 18.77
CA ILE A 313 -14.18 -7.65 19.53
C ILE A 313 -15.34 -6.69 19.24
N ASN A 314 -16.55 -7.19 19.48
CA ASN A 314 -17.77 -6.41 19.53
C ASN A 314 -18.40 -6.57 20.91
N LEU A 315 -18.62 -5.46 21.61
CA LEU A 315 -19.20 -5.43 22.95
C LEU A 315 -20.73 -5.41 22.83
N TYR A 316 -21.40 -6.40 23.42
CA TYR A 316 -22.83 -6.63 23.18
C TYR A 316 -23.68 -5.45 23.62
N GLY A 317 -24.50 -4.94 22.69
CA GLY A 317 -25.33 -3.76 22.89
C GLY A 317 -24.63 -2.42 22.60
N TYR A 318 -23.32 -2.43 22.32
CA TYR A 318 -22.53 -1.22 22.11
C TYR A 318 -21.73 -1.22 20.78
N GLY A 319 -21.47 -2.39 20.20
CA GLY A 319 -20.78 -2.53 18.92
C GLY A 319 -19.25 -2.63 19.05
N VAL A 320 -18.58 -2.40 17.92
CA VAL A 320 -17.10 -2.40 17.82
C VAL A 320 -16.54 -1.13 18.47
N PRO A 321 -15.60 -1.24 19.45
CA PRO A 321 -15.01 -0.09 20.13
C PRO A 321 -14.16 0.77 19.20
N LYS A 322 -14.61 2.01 18.97
CA LYS A 322 -13.99 2.96 18.02
C LYS A 322 -14.00 4.34 18.65
N ASP A 323 -12.81 4.82 19.01
CA ASP A 323 -12.62 6.11 19.68
C ASP A 323 -13.24 6.16 21.10
N TRP A 324 -13.13 5.07 21.85
CA TRP A 324 -13.70 4.99 23.19
C TRP A 324 -12.69 5.38 24.26
N ALA A 325 -13.07 6.28 25.17
CA ALA A 325 -12.23 6.61 26.33
C ALA A 325 -11.87 5.33 27.11
N ARG A 326 -10.56 5.04 27.20
CA ARG A 326 -10.03 3.77 27.73
C ARG A 326 -10.55 3.45 29.13
N ASP A 327 -10.39 4.40 30.05
CA ASP A 327 -10.56 4.15 31.48
C ASP A 327 -12.00 4.34 31.97
N SER A 328 -12.81 5.16 31.30
CA SER A 328 -14.20 5.43 31.71
C SER A 328 -15.22 4.58 30.95
N THR A 329 -15.05 4.44 29.64
CA THR A 329 -16.02 3.75 28.78
C THR A 329 -15.57 2.34 28.48
N TYR A 330 -14.39 2.17 27.87
CA TYR A 330 -13.96 0.87 27.39
C TYR A 330 -13.76 -0.15 28.52
N GLN A 331 -13.08 0.25 29.60
CA GLN A 331 -12.92 -0.60 30.79
C GLN A 331 -14.27 -1.10 31.33
N SER A 332 -15.24 -0.21 31.52
CA SER A 332 -16.54 -0.56 32.14
C SER A 332 -17.37 -1.49 31.26
N GLN A 333 -17.22 -1.39 29.93
CA GLN A 333 -17.89 -2.27 28.99
C GLN A 333 -17.13 -3.59 28.76
N LEU A 334 -15.81 -3.60 28.90
CA LEU A 334 -15.00 -4.82 28.73
C LEU A 334 -15.03 -5.70 29.99
N VAL A 335 -14.78 -5.12 31.16
CA VAL A 335 -14.54 -5.85 32.41
C VAL A 335 -15.81 -5.97 33.24
N LYS A 336 -16.23 -7.19 33.55
CA LYS A 336 -17.34 -7.46 34.48
C LYS A 336 -16.87 -7.47 35.94
N HIS A 337 -15.82 -8.22 36.24
CA HIS A 337 -15.17 -8.27 37.56
C HIS A 337 -13.80 -8.96 37.47
N TYR A 338 -12.93 -8.70 38.45
CA TYR A 338 -11.64 -9.38 38.62
C TYR A 338 -11.76 -10.63 39.50
N ASN A 339 -10.90 -11.63 39.27
CA ASN A 339 -10.85 -12.88 40.03
C ASN A 339 -9.41 -13.24 40.42
N PRO A 340 -9.03 -13.35 41.72
CA PRO A 340 -9.81 -13.12 42.94
C PRO A 340 -9.78 -11.66 43.44
N SER A 341 -8.80 -10.88 43.00
CA SER A 341 -8.63 -9.45 43.29
C SER A 341 -7.71 -8.85 42.24
N GLY A 342 -8.16 -7.81 41.55
CA GLY A 342 -7.40 -7.13 40.51
C GLY A 342 -7.91 -5.72 40.31
N THR A 343 -7.09 -4.90 39.67
CA THR A 343 -7.42 -3.52 39.30
C THR A 343 -7.03 -3.32 37.84
N TRP A 344 -7.77 -2.45 37.16
CA TRP A 344 -7.44 -2.03 35.81
C TRP A 344 -6.07 -1.36 35.81
N LEU A 345 -5.11 -2.03 35.18
CA LEU A 345 -3.73 -1.56 35.12
C LEU A 345 -3.17 -1.79 33.71
N PRO A 346 -3.59 -0.97 32.72
CA PRO A 346 -3.12 -1.12 31.36
C PRO A 346 -1.61 -0.99 31.28
N THR A 347 -0.97 -1.89 30.53
CA THR A 347 0.48 -1.94 30.43
C THR A 347 0.98 -1.96 28.97
N PRO A 348 2.05 -1.22 28.67
CA PRO A 348 2.57 -0.10 29.47
C PRO A 348 1.55 1.06 29.40
N SER A 349 1.56 2.01 30.33
CA SER A 349 0.47 3.01 30.46
C SER A 349 0.22 3.88 29.20
N GLY A 350 1.24 4.09 28.37
CA GLY A 350 1.18 4.80 27.08
C GLY A 350 1.13 3.90 25.84
N GLY A 351 1.09 2.58 26.03
CA GLY A 351 1.23 1.61 24.94
C GLY A 351 2.65 1.52 24.38
N PHE A 352 2.84 0.65 23.41
CA PHE A 352 4.09 0.42 22.70
C PHE A 352 3.85 0.34 21.19
N THR A 353 4.90 0.42 20.38
CA THR A 353 4.82 0.10 18.95
C THR A 353 5.41 -1.30 18.75
N PRO A 354 4.67 -2.23 18.13
CA PRO A 354 5.20 -3.56 17.88
C PRO A 354 6.38 -3.50 16.92
N LEU A 355 7.35 -4.40 17.11
CA LEU A 355 8.38 -4.63 16.12
C LEU A 355 7.79 -5.46 14.97
N VAL A 356 7.68 -4.90 13.78
CA VAL A 356 7.11 -5.61 12.62
C VAL A 356 8.23 -6.25 11.79
N THR A 357 8.10 -7.56 11.51
CA THR A 357 9.11 -8.35 10.79
C THR A 357 8.51 -9.21 9.67
N THR A 358 9.27 -9.47 8.60
CA THR A 358 8.92 -10.46 7.57
C THR A 358 9.41 -11.86 7.90
N ASN A 359 10.27 -12.01 8.91
CA ASN A 359 10.80 -13.31 9.31
C ASN A 359 9.63 -14.16 9.83
N PRO A 360 9.59 -15.48 9.56
CA PRO A 360 8.58 -16.34 10.13
C PRO A 360 8.74 -16.43 11.66
N PRO A 361 7.66 -16.77 12.40
CA PRO A 361 7.80 -17.11 13.82
C PRO A 361 8.73 -18.33 13.99
N PRO A 362 9.45 -18.42 15.13
CA PRO A 362 10.46 -19.45 15.40
C PRO A 362 9.90 -20.87 15.58
#